data_AF-X1IUM5-F1
#
_entry.id   AF-X1IUM5-F1
#
_cell.length_a   1.000
_cell.length_b   1.000
_cell.length_c   1.000
_cell.angle_alpha   90.00
_cell.angle_beta   90.00
_cell.angle_gamma   90.00
#
_symmetry.space_group_name_H-M   'P 1'
#
loop_
_entity.id
_entity.type
_entity.pdbx_description
1 polymer ?
#
loop_
_entity_poly.entity_id
_entity_poly.type
_entity_poly.pdbx_seq_one_letter_code
_entity_poly.pdbx_strand_id
1 'polypeptide(L)' 'MENYAGFSEENLREIAKKKVVYRFAVRLHVSIFLIVNVLLFFINMLTTPYYYWIIYPFFGWLIGIAEHITAYIIYA' A
#
# COMPACT_ATOMS: atom_id res chain seq x y z
N MET A 1 36.60 -7.04 -6.51
CA MET A 1 35.15 -6.95 -6.24
C MET A 1 34.47 -7.71 -7.36
N GLU A 2 33.76 -8.78 -7.02
CA GLU A 2 33.16 -9.69 -7.99
C GLU A 2 32.07 -8.97 -8.78
N ASN A 3 32.20 -8.93 -10.10
CA ASN A 3 31.39 -8.08 -10.98
C ASN A 3 30.36 -8.97 -11.68
N TYR A 4 29.25 -9.26 -11.01
CA TYR A 4 28.14 -9.98 -11.63
C TYR A 4 27.36 -9.01 -12.52
N ALA A 5 27.43 -9.23 -13.84
CA ALA A 5 26.67 -8.49 -14.86
C ALA A 5 26.87 -6.95 -14.86
N GLY A 6 27.98 -6.44 -14.32
CA GLY A 6 28.31 -5.00 -14.34
C GLY A 6 27.80 -4.21 -13.12
N PHE A 7 27.22 -4.87 -12.11
CA PHE A 7 26.80 -4.23 -10.87
C PHE A 7 27.66 -4.69 -9.69
N SER A 8 27.94 -3.79 -8.75
CA SER A 8 28.54 -4.17 -7.46
C SER A 8 27.51 -4.88 -6.58
N GLU A 9 27.98 -5.80 -5.73
CA GLU A 9 27.15 -6.49 -4.74
C GLU A 9 26.39 -5.51 -3.83
N GLU A 10 27.04 -4.38 -3.48
CA GLU A 10 26.42 -3.32 -2.70
C GLU A 10 25.20 -2.71 -3.41
N ASN A 11 25.32 -2.40 -4.71
CA ASN A 11 24.21 -1.87 -5.50
C ASN A 11 23.04 -2.86 -5.56
N LEU A 12 23.33 -4.16 -5.76
CA LEU A 12 22.31 -5.21 -5.77
C LEU A 12 21.59 -5.31 -4.43
N ARG A 13 22.34 -5.21 -3.32
CA ARG A 13 21.78 -5.23 -1.96
C ARG A 13 20.87 -4.02 -1.70
N GLU A 14 21.26 -2.84 -2.15
CA GLU A 14 20.43 -1.63 -1.99
C GLU A 14 19.14 -1.69 -2.81
N ILE A 15 19.19 -2.22 -4.05
CA ILE A 15 17.98 -2.47 -4.86
C ILE A 15 17.05 -3.46 -4.14
N ALA A 16 17.60 -4.58 -3.64
CA ALA A 16 16.82 -5.58 -2.92
C ALA A 16 16.14 -5.00 -1.66
N LYS A 17 16.86 -4.18 -0.89
CA LYS A 17 16.29 -3.49 0.29
C LYS A 17 15.14 -2.55 -0.08
N LYS A 18 15.33 -1.68 -1.08
CA LYS A 18 14.27 -0.77 -1.55
C LYS A 18 13.02 -1.55 -1.95
N LYS A 19 13.21 -2.64 -2.70
CA LYS A 19 12.11 -3.49 -3.15
C LYS A 19 11.31 -4.09 -2.01
N VAL A 20 11.98 -4.52 -0.93
CA VAL A 20 11.29 -5.03 0.27
C VAL A 20 10.50 -3.93 0.97
N VAL A 21 11.09 -2.74 1.13
CA VAL A 21 10.43 -1.60 1.80
C VAL A 21 9.16 -1.19 1.06
N TYR A 22 9.22 -0.99 -0.26
CA TYR A 22 8.04 -0.60 -1.03
C TYR A 22 6.97 -1.69 -1.06
N ARG A 23 7.35 -2.98 -1.18
CA ARG A 23 6.37 -4.08 -1.06
C ARG A 23 5.68 -4.09 0.30
N PHE A 24 6.43 -3.82 1.36
CA PHE A 24 5.86 -3.77 2.71
C PHE A 24 4.89 -2.59 2.86
N ALA A 25 5.23 -1.41 2.35
CA ALA A 25 4.34 -0.25 2.36
C ALA A 25 3.00 -0.52 1.66
N VAL A 26 3.03 -1.09 0.45
CA VAL A 26 1.81 -1.48 -0.29
C VAL A 26 0.98 -2.48 0.52
N ARG A 27 1.61 -3.54 1.05
CA ARG A 27 0.91 -4.56 1.83
C ARG A 27 0.27 -4.00 3.08
N LEU A 28 0.99 -3.15 3.82
CA LEU A 28 0.50 -2.55 5.05
C LEU A 28 -0.71 -1.65 4.78
N HIS A 29 -0.65 -0.81 3.75
CA HIS A 29 -1.75 0.08 3.41
C HIS A 29 -2.99 -0.70 2.97
N VAL A 30 -2.83 -1.72 2.11
CA VAL A 30 -3.95 -2.59 1.69
C VAL A 30 -4.57 -3.30 2.88
N SER A 31 -3.77 -3.85 3.81
CA SER A 31 -4.28 -4.51 5.01
C SER A 31 -5.08 -3.56 5.91
N ILE A 32 -4.54 -2.36 6.17
CA ILE A 32 -5.23 -1.35 6.99
C ILE A 32 -6.50 -0.89 6.30
N PHE A 33 -6.45 -0.64 4.98
CA PHE A 33 -7.61 -0.25 4.19
C PHE A 33 -8.75 -1.27 4.34
N LEU A 34 -8.46 -2.57 4.21
CA LEU A 34 -9.46 -3.62 4.34
C LEU A 34 -10.04 -3.68 5.76
N ILE A 35 -9.18 -3.73 6.79
CA ILE A 35 -9.61 -3.84 8.19
C ILE A 35 -10.48 -2.65 8.59
N VAL A 36 -10.02 -1.43 8.28
CA VAL A 36 -10.72 -0.20 8.66
C VAL A 36 -12.03 -0.07 7.88
N ASN A 37 -12.06 -0.31 6.57
CA ASN A 37 -13.31 -0.19 5.81
C ASN A 37 -14.35 -1.24 6.21
N VAL A 38 -13.93 -2.46 6.58
CA VAL A 38 -14.86 -3.46 7.15
C VAL A 38 -15.46 -2.94 8.46
N LEU A 39 -14.65 -2.39 9.35
CA LEU A 39 -15.15 -1.77 10.59
C LEU A 39 -16.12 -0.61 10.31
N LEU A 40 -15.72 0.32 9.43
CA LEU A 40 -16.56 1.47 9.06
C LEU A 40 -17.88 1.02 8.41
N PHE A 41 -17.88 -0.11 7.70
CA PHE A 41 -19.09 -0.64 7.07
C PHE A 41 -20.10 -1.02 8.14
N PHE A 42 -19.66 -1.77 9.14
CA PHE A 42 -20.51 -2.12 10.27
C PHE A 42 -20.97 -0.89 11.05
N ILE A 43 -20.08 0.09 11.30
CA ILE A 43 -20.47 1.33 11.99
C ILE A 43 -21.54 2.07 11.19
N ASN A 44 -21.38 2.21 9.86
CA ASN A 44 -22.36 2.89 9.03
C ASN A 44 -23.71 2.17 9.07
N MET A 45 -23.73 0.84 8.97
CA MET A 45 -24.97 0.05 8.96
C MET A 45 -25.68 0.08 10.31
N LEU A 46 -24.95 0.11 11.41
CA LEU A 46 -25.53 0.13 12.76
C LEU A 46 -26.01 1.52 13.19
N THR A 47 -25.42 2.59 12.67
CA THR A 47 -25.71 3.97 13.13
C THR A 47 -26.60 4.74 12.17
N THR A 48 -26.39 4.56 10.86
CA THR A 48 -26.95 5.41 9.80
C THR A 48 -27.24 4.57 8.54
N PRO A 49 -28.06 3.51 8.63
CA PRO A 49 -28.24 2.52 7.56
C PRO A 49 -28.80 3.10 6.24
N TYR A 50 -29.47 4.25 6.29
CA TYR A 50 -30.05 4.93 5.13
C TYR A 50 -29.14 6.01 4.53
N TYR A 51 -27.95 6.24 5.11
CA TYR A 51 -26.98 7.23 4.62
C TYR A 51 -25.58 6.62 4.58
N TYR A 52 -25.14 6.22 3.39
CA TYR A 52 -23.89 5.48 3.17
C TYR A 52 -22.64 6.36 3.17
N TRP A 53 -22.31 6.99 4.30
CA TRP A 53 -21.10 7.82 4.41
C TRP A 53 -19.79 7.03 4.24
N ILE A 54 -19.80 5.69 4.35
CA ILE A 54 -18.61 4.86 4.10
C ILE A 54 -18.00 5.07 2.71
N ILE A 55 -18.77 5.50 1.71
CA ILE A 55 -18.25 5.72 0.36
C ILE A 55 -17.11 6.74 0.33
N TYR A 56 -17.15 7.76 1.20
CA TYR A 56 -16.15 8.82 1.21
C TYR A 56 -14.77 8.32 1.66
N PRO A 57 -14.60 7.71 2.85
CA PRO A 57 -13.30 7.14 3.22
C PRO A 57 -12.89 6.00 2.29
N PHE A 58 -13.82 5.16 1.81
CA PHE A 58 -13.49 4.07 0.90
C PHE A 58 -12.83 4.56 -0.39
N PHE A 59 -13.47 5.49 -1.11
CA PHE A 59 -12.92 6.03 -2.36
C PHE A 59 -11.75 7.01 -2.12
N GLY A 60 -11.80 7.81 -1.05
CA GLY A 60 -10.71 8.70 -0.70
C GLY A 60 -9.41 7.95 -0.41
N TRP A 61 -9.49 6.80 0.27
CA TRP A 61 -8.31 6.01 0.62
C TRP A 61 -7.82 5.11 -0.51
N LEU A 62 -8.65 4.81 -1.53
CA LEU A 62 -8.17 4.15 -2.75
C LEU A 62 -7.05 4.95 -3.44
N ILE A 63 -7.03 6.27 -3.28
CA ILE A 63 -5.95 7.14 -3.75
C ILE A 63 -4.63 6.80 -3.02
N GLY A 64 -4.67 6.52 -1.72
CA GLY A 64 -3.49 6.12 -0.94
C GLY A 64 -2.92 4.77 -1.38
N ILE A 65 -3.78 3.81 -1.72
CA ILE A 65 -3.35 2.53 -2.31
C ILE A 65 -2.67 2.77 -3.67
N ALA A 66 -3.28 3.60 -4.53
CA ALA A 66 -2.73 3.90 -5.85
C ALA A 66 -1.36 4.58 -5.76
N GLU A 67 -1.15 5.48 -4.79
CA GLU A 67 0.13 6.15 -4.55
C GLU A 67 1.22 5.13 -4.19
N HIS A 68 0.99 4.24 -3.22
CA HIS A 68 1.97 3.24 -2.83
C HIS A 68 2.30 2.25 -3.96
N ILE A 69 1.31 1.83 -4.75
CA ILE A 69 1.53 0.95 -5.90
C ILE A 69 2.36 1.68 -6.96
N THR A 70 2.04 2.94 -7.23
CA THR A 70 2.79 3.78 -8.18
C THR A 70 4.24 3.94 -7.72
N ALA A 71 4.45 4.25 -6.44
CA ALA A 71 5.78 4.37 -5.86
C ALA A 71 6.57 3.06 -5.96
N TYR A 72 5.93 1.91 -5.73
CA TYR A 72 6.55 0.60 -5.93
C TYR A 72 6.94 0.36 -7.39
N ILE A 73 6.08 0.66 -8.36
CA ILE A 73 6.36 0.42 -9.78
C ILE A 73 7.52 1.31 -10.27
N ILE A 74 7.59 2.57 -9.81
CA ILE A 74 8.57 3.54 -10.31
C ILE A 74 9.92 3.44 -9.59
N TYR A 75 9.92 3.20 -8.28
CA TYR A 75 11.13 3.39 -7.45
C TYR A 75 11.71 2.12 -6.83
N ALA A 76 11.07 0.95 -7.00
CA ALA A 76 11.45 -0.32 -6.37
C ALA A 76 12.18 -1.28 -7.32
#